data_AF-A0A8T6J1J3-F1
#
_entry.id   AF-A0A8T6J1J3-F1
#
_cell.length_a   1.000
_cell.length_b   1.000
_cell.length_c   1.000
_cell.angle_alpha   90.00
_cell.angle_beta   90.00
_cell.angle_gamma   90.00
#
_symmetry.space_group_name_H-M   'P 1'
#
loop_
_entity.id
_entity.type
_entity.pdbx_description
1 polymer ?
#
loop_
_entity_poly.entity_id
_entity_poly.type
_entity_poly.pdbx_seq_one_letter_code
_entity_poly.pdbx_strand_id
1 'polypeptide(L)'
;MPDKEQIALMGHLMRRAGFGASHEELAARAAKGYEATVEELLHPEEQEAVDMEMLYRFMPGYEGALGPPLNQAEWVYRMINTQRPLEEKMALFWHQLFATGNSKVDNPPELTQQIAMFRDHGMGSFRDLLVELAKNPAMIFWLDNNGNHMGAIN
;
A
#
# COMPACT_ATOMS: atom_id res chain seq x y z
N MET A 1 -2.96 29.31 15.21
CA MET A 1 -3.78 28.49 14.30
C MET A 1 -3.24 28.69 12.90
N PRO A 2 -3.11 27.63 12.09
CA PRO A 2 -2.63 27.75 10.73
C PRO A 2 -3.58 28.63 9.91
N ASP A 3 -3.04 29.40 8.97
CA ASP A 3 -3.86 30.19 8.07
C ASP A 3 -4.51 29.32 6.96
N LYS A 4 -5.39 29.94 6.17
CA LYS A 4 -6.15 29.26 5.12
C LYS A 4 -5.25 28.69 4.02
N GLU A 5 -4.15 29.35 3.70
CA GLU A 5 -3.22 28.91 2.65
C GLU A 5 -2.43 27.69 3.11
N GLN A 6 -1.97 27.70 4.36
CA GLN A 6 -1.29 26.56 4.99
C GLN A 6 -2.19 25.32 5.01
N ILE A 7 -3.47 25.48 5.37
CA ILE A 7 -4.44 24.37 5.34
C ILE A 7 -4.68 23.87 3.92
N ALA A 8 -4.78 24.76 2.94
CA ALA A 8 -4.98 24.38 1.54
C ALA A 8 -3.78 23.60 0.98
N LEU A 9 -2.56 24.07 1.28
CA LEU A 9 -1.31 23.42 0.90
C LEU A 9 -1.18 22.04 1.56
N MET A 10 -1.43 21.94 2.87
CA MET A 10 -1.44 20.67 3.59
C MET A 10 -2.50 19.71 3.03
N GLY A 11 -3.67 20.23 2.67
CA GLY A 11 -4.72 19.46 2.01
C GLY A 11 -4.29 18.90 0.66
N HIS A 12 -3.51 19.67 -0.12
CA HIS A 12 -2.93 19.18 -1.37
C HIS A 12 -1.94 18.04 -1.11
N LEU A 13 -1.03 18.20 -0.14
CA LEU A 13 -0.09 17.17 0.26
C LEU A 13 -0.82 15.88 0.64
N MET A 14 -1.79 15.93 1.55
CA MET A 14 -2.49 14.73 2.05
C MET A 14 -3.34 14.01 0.99
N ARG A 15 -3.81 14.71 -0.05
CA ARG A 15 -4.48 14.06 -1.21
C ARG A 15 -3.49 13.32 -2.11
N ARG A 16 -2.23 13.77 -2.18
CA ARG A 16 -1.18 13.18 -3.01
C ARG A 16 -0.44 12.07 -2.28
N ALA A 17 -0.05 12.30 -1.04
CA ALA A 17 0.70 11.40 -0.18
C ALA A 17 -0.18 10.45 0.65
N GLY A 18 -1.50 10.51 0.51
CA GLY A 18 -2.44 9.67 1.23
C GLY A 18 -3.80 9.59 0.56
N PHE A 19 -4.84 9.46 1.36
CA PHE A 19 -6.23 9.35 0.90
C PHE A 19 -7.07 10.60 1.23
N GLY A 20 -6.39 11.71 1.58
CA GLY A 20 -7.00 12.90 2.14
C GLY A 20 -6.82 12.98 3.65
N ALA A 21 -7.42 13.99 4.27
CA ALA A 21 -7.44 14.20 5.71
C ALA A 21 -8.63 15.10 6.07
N SER A 22 -9.15 14.93 7.28
CA SER A 22 -10.15 15.82 7.88
C SER A 22 -9.59 17.22 8.14
N HIS A 23 -10.46 18.19 8.33
CA HIS A 23 -10.02 19.56 8.62
C HIS A 23 -9.18 19.67 9.91
N GLU A 24 -9.52 18.88 10.93
CA GLU A 24 -8.78 18.83 12.19
C GLU A 24 -7.36 18.30 12.00
N GLU A 25 -7.20 17.19 11.27
CA GLU A 25 -5.88 16.64 10.93
C GLU A 25 -5.06 17.60 10.08
N LEU A 26 -5.69 18.29 9.12
CA LEU A 26 -5.01 19.30 8.31
C LEU A 26 -4.53 20.47 9.18
N ALA A 27 -5.33 20.93 10.14
CA ALA A 27 -4.93 21.98 11.06
C ALA A 27 -3.78 21.54 11.98
N ALA A 28 -3.82 20.30 12.48
CA ALA A 28 -2.76 19.73 13.31
C ALA A 28 -1.44 19.59 12.54
N ARG A 29 -1.47 19.01 11.33
CA ARG A 29 -0.29 18.87 10.47
C ARG A 29 0.24 20.22 10.00
N ALA A 30 -0.63 21.15 9.63
CA ALA A 30 -0.21 22.50 9.25
C ALA A 30 0.44 23.25 10.42
N ALA A 31 -0.02 23.03 11.65
CA ALA A 31 0.62 23.58 12.85
C ALA A 31 1.99 22.93 13.14
N LYS A 32 2.17 21.64 12.82
CA LYS A 32 3.48 20.94 12.87
C LYS A 32 4.48 21.53 11.87
N GLY A 33 3.99 22.01 10.73
CA GLY A 33 4.80 22.53 9.63
C GLY A 33 4.87 21.55 8.46
N TYR A 34 5.06 22.10 7.25
CA TYR A 34 4.99 21.32 6.02
C TYR A 34 6.13 20.30 5.93
N GLU A 35 7.37 20.76 6.10
CA GLU A 35 8.59 19.96 6.00
C GLU A 35 8.61 18.86 7.05
N ALA A 36 8.24 19.18 8.29
CA ALA A 36 8.14 18.20 9.38
C ALA A 36 7.02 17.17 9.17
N THR A 37 5.98 17.52 8.41
CA THR A 37 4.94 16.57 7.99
C THR A 37 5.43 15.69 6.85
N VAL A 38 6.15 16.24 5.87
CA VAL A 38 6.76 15.46 4.78
C VAL A 38 7.76 14.46 5.35
N GLU A 39 8.60 14.87 6.30
CA GLU A 39 9.58 13.99 6.92
C GLU A 39 8.93 12.81 7.63
N GLU A 40 7.85 13.05 8.39
CA GLU A 40 7.06 11.98 9.03
C GLU A 40 6.44 11.02 8.01
N LEU A 41 5.93 11.53 6.89
CA LEU A 41 5.34 10.69 5.84
C LEU A 41 6.39 9.79 5.18
N LEU A 42 7.64 10.24 5.09
CA LEU A 42 8.76 9.48 4.50
C LEU A 42 9.31 8.39 5.42
N HIS A 43 8.99 8.41 6.71
CA HIS A 43 9.44 7.46 7.73
C HIS A 43 8.24 6.72 8.37
N PRO A 44 7.49 5.90 7.60
CA PRO A 44 6.33 5.18 8.11
C PRO A 44 6.66 4.21 9.26
N GLU A 45 7.88 3.70 9.33
CA GLU A 45 8.36 2.81 10.38
C GLU A 45 8.39 3.46 11.77
N GLU A 46 8.43 4.79 11.84
CA GLU A 46 8.36 5.54 13.10
C GLU A 46 6.92 5.71 13.63
N GLN A 47 5.92 5.29 12.85
CA GLN A 47 4.50 5.42 13.17
C GLN A 47 3.89 4.06 13.48
N GLU A 48 2.85 4.03 14.31
CA GLU A 48 2.19 2.77 14.67
C GLU A 48 1.57 2.09 13.45
N ALA A 49 1.73 0.76 13.38
CA ALA A 49 1.08 -0.03 12.34
C ALA A 49 -0.42 -0.18 12.64
N VAL A 50 -1.22 -0.45 11.60
CA VAL A 50 -2.63 -0.82 11.79
C VAL A 50 -2.72 -2.11 12.59
N ASP A 51 -3.49 -2.09 13.68
CA ASP A 51 -3.85 -3.28 14.45
C ASP A 51 -4.85 -4.13 13.66
N MET A 52 -4.33 -5.11 12.92
CA MET A 52 -5.15 -6.07 12.18
C MET A 52 -5.79 -7.11 13.10
N GLU A 53 -5.27 -7.33 14.31
CA GLU A 53 -5.86 -8.27 15.26
C GLU A 53 -7.25 -7.80 15.68
N MET A 54 -7.45 -6.48 15.80
CA MET A 54 -8.78 -5.92 16.04
C MET A 54 -9.75 -6.30 14.92
N LEU A 55 -9.34 -6.19 13.65
CA LEU A 55 -10.17 -6.61 12.52
C LEU A 55 -10.49 -8.11 12.62
N TYR A 56 -9.48 -8.96 12.77
CA TYR A 56 -9.68 -10.41 12.80
C TYR A 56 -10.48 -10.88 14.02
N ARG A 57 -10.36 -10.19 15.16
CA ARG A 57 -11.17 -10.47 16.35
C ARG A 57 -12.66 -10.28 16.12
N PHE A 58 -13.05 -9.20 15.45
CA PHE A 58 -14.47 -8.91 15.17
C PHE A 58 -14.96 -9.58 13.88
N MET A 59 -14.06 -9.80 12.93
CA MET A 59 -14.33 -10.33 11.59
C MET A 59 -13.35 -11.46 11.25
N PRO A 60 -13.43 -12.63 11.91
CA PRO A 60 -12.44 -13.70 11.75
C PRO A 60 -12.34 -14.26 10.34
N GLY A 61 -13.40 -14.14 9.53
CA GLY A 61 -13.37 -14.54 8.12
C GLY A 61 -12.47 -13.69 7.22
N TYR A 62 -11.89 -12.60 7.73
CA TYR A 62 -10.93 -11.76 7.01
C TYR A 62 -9.49 -12.26 7.16
N GLU A 63 -9.21 -13.14 8.12
CA GLU A 63 -7.87 -13.69 8.30
C GLU A 63 -7.53 -14.70 7.20
N GLY A 64 -6.31 -14.63 6.67
CA GLY A 64 -5.77 -15.64 5.75
C GLY A 64 -6.11 -15.44 4.27
N ALA A 65 -6.61 -14.27 3.87
CA ALA A 65 -6.77 -13.89 2.47
C ALA A 65 -7.67 -14.87 1.66
N LEU A 66 -8.85 -15.19 2.20
CA LEU A 66 -9.73 -16.29 1.74
C LEU A 66 -10.48 -16.03 0.43
N GLY A 67 -10.34 -14.85 -0.19
CA GLY A 67 -10.98 -14.55 -1.47
C GLY A 67 -10.90 -13.08 -1.87
N PRO A 68 -11.00 -12.74 -3.17
CA PRO A 68 -10.78 -11.37 -3.63
C PRO A 68 -11.62 -10.29 -2.91
N PRO A 69 -12.94 -10.48 -2.66
CA PRO A 69 -13.72 -9.46 -1.95
C PRO A 69 -13.24 -9.22 -0.51
N LEU A 70 -12.80 -10.27 0.18
CA LEU A 70 -12.31 -10.19 1.56
C LEU A 70 -10.95 -9.48 1.61
N ASN A 71 -10.02 -9.86 0.72
CA ASN A 71 -8.69 -9.25 0.65
C ASN A 71 -8.79 -7.75 0.28
N GLN A 72 -9.70 -7.40 -0.63
CA GLN A 72 -9.95 -6.00 -1.00
C GLN A 72 -10.48 -5.21 0.20
N ALA A 73 -11.46 -5.77 0.92
CA ALA A 73 -12.03 -5.11 2.09
C ALA A 73 -11.02 -4.99 3.24
N GLU A 74 -10.16 -6.00 3.45
CA GLU A 74 -9.03 -5.97 4.38
C GLU A 74 -8.04 -4.84 4.03
N TRP A 75 -7.66 -4.72 2.75
CA TRP A 75 -6.75 -3.65 2.34
C TRP A 75 -7.39 -2.27 2.48
N VAL A 76 -8.68 -2.12 2.15
CA VAL A 76 -9.42 -0.88 2.39
C VAL A 76 -9.49 -0.54 3.87
N TYR A 77 -9.71 -1.52 4.74
CA TYR A 77 -9.66 -1.32 6.19
C TYR A 77 -8.31 -0.75 6.62
N ARG A 78 -7.20 -1.30 6.12
CA ARG A 78 -5.85 -0.77 6.37
C ARG A 78 -5.69 0.66 5.84
N MET A 79 -6.12 0.95 4.60
CA MET A 79 -6.02 2.29 4.00
C MET A 79 -6.79 3.37 4.77
N ILE A 80 -7.89 3.01 5.42
CA ILE A 80 -8.70 3.94 6.23
C ILE A 80 -8.09 4.17 7.62
N ASN A 81 -7.52 3.13 8.23
CA ASN A 81 -7.08 3.17 9.64
C ASN A 81 -5.57 3.38 9.82
N THR A 82 -4.80 3.45 8.73
CA THR A 82 -3.34 3.60 8.80
C THR A 82 -2.90 5.00 9.23
N GLN A 83 -1.91 5.04 10.12
CA GLN A 83 -1.12 6.25 10.38
C GLN A 83 0.02 6.40 9.35
N ARG A 84 0.23 5.41 8.49
CA ARG A 84 1.28 5.35 7.45
C ARG A 84 0.67 5.54 6.05
N PRO A 85 0.03 6.69 5.72
CA PRO A 85 -0.74 6.81 4.49
C PRO A 85 0.12 6.78 3.23
N LEU A 86 1.37 7.25 3.28
CA LEU A 86 2.26 7.25 2.13
C LEU A 86 2.69 5.82 1.76
N GLU A 87 2.97 4.96 2.74
CA GLU A 87 3.29 3.54 2.54
C GLU A 87 2.17 2.82 1.76
N GLU A 88 0.92 2.96 2.21
CA GLU A 88 -0.23 2.38 1.50
C GLU A 88 -0.49 3.02 0.13
N LYS A 89 -0.27 4.34 0.02
CA LYS A 89 -0.43 5.06 -1.25
C LYS A 89 0.58 4.56 -2.29
N MET A 90 1.81 4.30 -1.88
CA MET A 90 2.86 3.76 -2.73
C MET A 90 2.57 2.30 -3.10
N ALA A 91 2.12 1.47 -2.16
CA ALA A 91 1.69 0.11 -2.47
C ALA A 91 0.56 0.09 -3.51
N LEU A 92 -0.44 0.96 -3.37
CA LEU A 92 -1.53 1.10 -4.35
C LEU A 92 -1.06 1.63 -5.70
N PHE A 93 -0.10 2.55 -5.72
CA PHE A 93 0.51 3.04 -6.95
C PHE A 93 1.22 1.91 -7.71
N TRP A 94 2.08 1.15 -7.04
CA TRP A 94 2.81 0.05 -7.66
C TRP A 94 1.91 -1.10 -8.09
N HIS A 95 0.88 -1.43 -7.31
CA HIS A 95 -0.13 -2.40 -7.70
C HIS A 95 -0.85 -2.03 -9.01
N GLN A 96 -1.09 -0.73 -9.25
CA GLN A 96 -1.70 -0.27 -10.51
C GLN A 96 -0.71 -0.25 -11.68
N LEU A 97 0.57 -0.02 -11.41
CA LEU A 97 1.60 0.01 -12.45
C LEU A 97 2.01 -1.41 -12.88
N PHE A 98 2.28 -2.28 -11.91
CA PHE A 98 2.65 -3.67 -12.11
C PHE A 98 1.42 -4.56 -11.97
N ALA A 99 0.49 -4.38 -12.91
CA ALA A 99 -0.82 -5.01 -12.86
C ALA A 99 -0.70 -6.55 -12.84
N THR A 100 -1.01 -7.15 -11.69
CA THR A 100 -1.39 -8.55 -11.56
C THR A 100 -2.86 -8.64 -11.15
N GLY A 101 -3.50 -9.78 -11.41
CA GLY A 101 -4.94 -9.92 -11.16
C GLY A 101 -5.37 -11.34 -10.86
N ASN A 102 -6.35 -11.47 -9.97
CA ASN A 102 -6.91 -12.76 -9.58
C ASN A 102 -7.56 -13.52 -10.74
N SER A 103 -8.01 -12.82 -11.79
CA SER A 103 -8.58 -13.44 -12.99
C SER A 103 -7.61 -14.40 -13.70
N LYS A 104 -6.29 -14.21 -13.52
CA LYS A 104 -5.26 -15.13 -14.02
C LYS A 104 -4.60 -15.89 -12.89
N VAL A 105 -4.16 -15.21 -11.83
CA VAL A 105 -3.38 -15.84 -10.74
C VAL A 105 -4.20 -16.85 -9.94
N ASP A 106 -5.50 -16.61 -9.77
CA ASP A 106 -6.45 -17.43 -9.00
C ASP A 106 -5.93 -17.92 -7.63
N ASN A 107 -5.11 -17.09 -6.99
CA ASN A 107 -4.52 -17.36 -5.69
C ASN A 107 -4.49 -16.05 -4.88
N PRO A 108 -5.56 -15.77 -4.10
CA PRO A 108 -5.68 -14.51 -3.38
C PRO A 108 -4.58 -14.26 -2.33
N PRO A 109 -4.10 -15.26 -1.56
CA PRO A 109 -2.95 -15.08 -0.67
C PRO A 109 -1.68 -14.56 -1.36
N GLU A 110 -1.36 -15.04 -2.57
CA GLU A 110 -0.19 -14.58 -3.32
C GLU A 110 -0.31 -13.13 -3.79
N LEU A 111 -1.52 -12.68 -4.12
CA LEU A 111 -1.79 -11.27 -4.45
C LEU A 111 -1.62 -10.38 -3.21
N THR A 112 -2.10 -10.82 -2.04
CA THR A 112 -1.91 -10.07 -0.78
C THR A 112 -0.43 -9.99 -0.40
N GLN A 113 0.35 -11.07 -0.61
CA GLN A 113 1.80 -11.06 -0.42
C GLN A 113 2.51 -10.10 -1.38
N GLN A 114 2.07 -9.99 -2.64
CA GLN A 114 2.62 -9.01 -3.57
C GLN A 114 2.37 -7.56 -3.11
N ILE A 115 1.18 -7.28 -2.57
CA ILE A 115 0.88 -5.96 -2.00
C ILE A 115 1.77 -5.68 -0.77
N ALA A 116 2.00 -6.68 0.09
CA ALA A 116 2.94 -6.55 1.20
C ALA A 116 4.36 -6.24 0.72
N MET A 117 4.84 -6.94 -0.30
CA MET A 117 6.13 -6.63 -0.95
C MET A 117 6.19 -5.18 -1.47
N PHE A 118 5.11 -4.66 -2.06
CA PHE A 118 5.06 -3.26 -2.46
C PHE A 118 5.10 -2.26 -1.29
N ARG A 119 4.63 -2.62 -0.10
CA ARG A 119 4.81 -1.78 1.09
C ARG A 119 6.27 -1.78 1.52
N ASP A 120 6.86 -2.96 1.63
CA ASP A 120 8.23 -3.14 2.13
C ASP A 120 9.29 -2.51 1.22
N HIS A 121 9.09 -2.56 -0.11
CA HIS A 121 10.10 -2.10 -1.09
C HIS A 121 9.68 -0.86 -1.87
N GLY A 122 8.41 -0.46 -1.84
CA GLY A 122 7.85 0.54 -2.75
C GLY A 122 8.34 1.97 -2.52
N MET A 123 8.89 2.27 -1.35
CA MET A 123 9.51 3.57 -1.02
C MET A 123 11.04 3.56 -1.14
N GLY A 124 11.64 2.41 -1.45
CA GLY A 124 13.08 2.22 -1.52
C GLY A 124 13.66 2.26 -2.93
N SER A 125 14.70 1.46 -3.14
CA SER A 125 15.41 1.33 -4.42
C SER A 125 14.52 0.69 -5.49
N PHE A 126 14.34 1.40 -6.61
CA PHE A 126 13.60 0.87 -7.76
C PHE A 126 14.20 -0.43 -8.30
N ARG A 127 15.54 -0.56 -8.26
CA ARG A 127 16.23 -1.79 -8.65
C ARG A 127 15.80 -2.96 -7.77
N ASP A 128 15.76 -2.76 -6.47
CA ASP A 128 15.47 -3.85 -5.52
C ASP A 128 13.99 -4.22 -5.57
N LEU A 129 13.10 -3.22 -5.73
CA LEU A 129 11.68 -3.44 -6.03
C LEU A 129 11.49 -4.34 -7.26
N LEU A 130 12.18 -4.06 -8.37
CA LEU A 130 12.06 -4.87 -9.58
C LEU A 130 12.59 -6.30 -9.38
N VAL A 131 13.64 -6.46 -8.58
CA VAL A 131 14.20 -7.78 -8.26
C VAL A 131 13.21 -8.60 -7.44
N GLU A 132 12.59 -8.01 -6.41
CA GLU A 132 11.61 -8.71 -5.58
C GLU A 132 10.30 -8.99 -6.34
N LEU A 133 9.86 -8.04 -7.18
CA LEU A 133 8.73 -8.26 -8.07
C LEU A 133 8.97 -9.41 -9.05
N ALA A 134 10.17 -9.53 -9.63
CA ALA A 134 10.51 -10.60 -10.57
C ALA A 134 10.54 -12.00 -9.91
N LYS A 135 10.77 -12.07 -8.60
CA LYS A 135 10.75 -13.31 -7.81
C LYS A 135 9.36 -13.65 -7.26
N ASN A 136 8.45 -12.67 -7.23
CA ASN A 136 7.14 -12.84 -6.61
C ASN A 136 6.28 -13.87 -7.39
N PRO A 137 5.66 -14.86 -6.71
CA PRO A 137 4.91 -15.93 -7.39
C PRO A 137 3.74 -15.44 -8.24
N ALA A 138 2.99 -14.42 -7.77
CA ALA A 138 1.90 -13.85 -8.54
C ALA A 138 2.39 -13.23 -9.85
N MET A 139 3.55 -12.57 -9.86
CA MET A 139 4.14 -12.01 -11.08
C MET A 139 4.71 -13.10 -12.01
N ILE A 140 5.38 -14.12 -11.45
CA ILE A 140 5.89 -15.26 -12.22
C ILE A 140 4.74 -15.95 -12.97
N PHE A 141 3.63 -16.20 -12.29
CA PHE A 141 2.45 -16.80 -12.92
C PHE A 141 1.78 -15.84 -13.90
N TRP A 142 1.67 -14.56 -13.56
CA TRP A 142 1.07 -13.55 -14.42
C TRP A 142 1.76 -13.42 -15.78
N LEU A 143 3.08 -13.60 -15.83
CA LEU A 143 3.89 -13.54 -17.05
C LEU A 143 4.12 -14.91 -17.70
N ASP A 144 3.46 -15.97 -17.22
CA ASP A 144 3.66 -17.36 -17.69
C ASP A 144 5.11 -17.85 -17.56
N ASN A 145 5.90 -17.24 -16.68
CA ASN A 145 7.30 -17.60 -16.46
C ASN A 145 7.45 -18.98 -15.82
N ASN A 146 6.42 -19.47 -15.14
CA ASN A 146 6.36 -20.85 -14.63
C ASN A 146 6.33 -21.89 -15.76
N GLY A 147 5.97 -21.50 -16.99
CA GLY A 147 5.97 -22.35 -18.18
C GLY A 147 7.28 -22.30 -18.98
N ASN A 148 8.23 -21.44 -18.63
CA ASN A 148 9.47 -21.28 -19.39
C ASN A 148 10.32 -22.56 -19.33
N HIS A 149 10.74 -23.04 -20.49
CA HIS A 149 11.68 -24.16 -20.60
C HIS A 149 12.63 -23.99 -21.78
N MET A 150 13.71 -24.78 -21.81
CA MET A 150 14.69 -24.70 -22.89
C MET A 150 14.00 -24.90 -24.26
N GLY A 151 14.18 -23.93 -25.17
CA GLY A 151 13.60 -23.95 -26.51
C GLY A 151 12.19 -23.36 -26.65
N ALA A 152 11.53 -22.96 -25.56
CA ALA A 152 10.27 -22.22 -25.60
C ALA A 152 10.23 -21.15 -24.51
N ILE A 153 10.50 -19.91 -24.92
CA ILE A 153 10.40 -18.71 -24.08
C ILE A 153 8.99 -18.15 -24.26
N ASN A 154 8.29 -17.87 -23.17
CA ASN A 154 7.03 -17.12 -23.17
C ASN A 154 7.28 -15.61 -23.26
#